data_AF-A0A0M6XSH4-F1
#
_entry.id   AF-A0A0M6XSH4-F1
#
_cell.length_a   1.000
_cell.length_b   1.000
_cell.length_c   1.000
_cell.angle_alpha   90.00
_cell.angle_beta   90.00
_cell.angle_gamma   90.00
#
_symmetry.space_group_name_H-M   'P 1'
#
loop_
_entity.id
_entity.type
_entity.pdbx_description
1 polymer ?
#
loop_
_entity_poly.entity_id
_entity_poly.type
_entity_poly.pdbx_seq_one_letter_code
_entity_poly.pdbx_strand_id
1 'polypeptide(L)' 'MTAHRLIRIADIRFDPLTGRVDGVAIRRNRSGRVLRQHLSIPAHPLWTHADAVRALTARSQA' A
#
# COMPACT_ATOMS: atom_id res chain seq x y z
N MET A 1 10.78 12.48 15.03
CA MET A 1 10.08 11.80 13.92
C MET A 1 10.26 10.29 14.01
N THR A 2 9.27 9.58 14.58
CA THR A 2 9.22 8.11 14.61
C THR A 2 8.85 7.57 13.24
N ALA A 3 9.82 7.47 12.32
CA ALA A 3 9.56 6.88 11.00
C ALA A 3 9.18 5.39 11.16
N HIS A 4 7.94 5.05 10.80
CA HIS A 4 7.50 3.66 10.72
C HIS A 4 8.14 3.04 9.47
N ARG A 5 8.93 1.98 9.62
CA ARG A 5 9.59 1.33 8.48
C ARG A 5 8.58 0.45 7.76
N LEU A 6 8.35 0.70 6.47
CA LEU A 6 7.58 -0.21 5.62
C LEU A 6 8.34 -1.53 5.45
N ILE A 7 7.65 -2.65 5.64
CA ILE A 7 8.18 -4.00 5.40
C ILE A 7 7.74 -4.48 4.02
N ARG A 8 6.43 -4.42 3.75
CA ARG A 8 5.81 -4.83 2.48
C ARG A 8 4.40 -4.27 2.33
N ILE A 9 3.86 -4.35 1.13
CA ILE A 9 2.43 -4.24 0.84
C ILE A 9 1.87 -5.65 0.66
N ALA A 10 0.74 -5.95 1.28
CA ALA A 10 0.02 -7.22 1.19
C ALA A 10 -1.40 -7.01 0.67
N ASP A 11 -2.09 -8.10 0.32
CA ASP A 11 -3.52 -8.11 -0.06
C ASP A 11 -3.89 -7.09 -1.14
N ILE A 12 -3.05 -6.97 -2.18
CA ILE A 12 -3.25 -6.02 -3.28
C ILE A 12 -4.42 -6.50 -4.13
N ARG A 13 -5.43 -5.64 -4.29
CA ARG A 13 -6.64 -5.92 -5.05
C ARG A 13 -6.95 -4.74 -5.96
N PHE A 14 -7.22 -5.04 -7.23
CA PHE A 14 -7.69 -4.05 -8.19
C PHE A 14 -9.21 -4.18 -8.32
N ASP A 15 -9.91 -3.07 -8.13
CA ASP A 15 -11.34 -2.97 -8.38
C ASP A 15 -11.58 -2.21 -9.69
N PRO A 16 -11.92 -2.91 -10.79
CA PRO A 16 -12.16 -2.29 -12.08
C PRO A 16 -13.45 -1.46 -12.14
N LEU A 17 -14.40 -1.69 -11.23
CA LEU A 17 -15.68 -0.97 -11.21
C LEU A 17 -15.51 0.41 -10.58
N THR A 18 -14.73 0.50 -9.50
CA THR A 18 -14.45 1.78 -8.83
C THR A 18 -13.19 2.46 -9.35
N GLY A 19 -12.37 1.78 -10.16
CA GLY A 19 -11.10 2.30 -10.66
C GLY A 19 -10.10 2.53 -9.52
N ARG A 20 -10.06 1.61 -8.55
CA ARG A 20 -9.22 1.73 -7.36
C ARG A 20 -8.33 0.52 -7.18
N VAL A 21 -7.21 0.73 -6.51
CA VAL A 21 -6.37 -0.34 -6.00
C VAL A 21 -6.27 -0.23 -4.49
N ASP A 22 -6.56 -1.33 -3.84
CA ASP A 22 -6.48 -1.49 -2.40
C ASP A 22 -5.27 -2.34 -2.02
N GLY A 23 -4.74 -2.11 -0.82
CA GLY A 23 -3.68 -2.93 -0.26
C GLY A 23 -3.48 -2.67 1.22
N VAL A 24 -2.68 -3.50 1.86
CA VAL A 24 -2.36 -3.39 3.29
C VAL A 24 -0.87 -3.13 3.44
N ALA A 25 -0.51 -1.94 3.92
CA ALA A 25 0.86 -1.64 4.30
C ALA A 25 1.18 -2.28 5.65
N ILE A 26 2.16 -3.18 5.63
CA ILE A 26 2.71 -3.81 6.83
C ILE A 26 3.95 -3.02 7.23
N ARG A 27 3.91 -2.39 8.41
CA ARG A 27 4.99 -1.53 8.93
C ARG A 27 5.51 -2.05 10.26
N ARG A 28 6.75 -1.68 10.61
CA ARG A 28 7.32 -1.86 11.94
C ARG A 28 7.52 -0.50 12.60
N ASN A 29 7.00 -0.34 13.82
CA ASN A 29 7.27 0.85 14.62
C ASN A 29 8.60 0.72 15.38
N ARG A 30 8.98 1.76 16.16
CA ARG A 30 10.24 1.74 16.93
C ARG A 30 10.30 0.68 18.03
N SER A 31 9.17 0.24 18.56
CA SER A 31 9.10 -0.83 19.57
C SER A 31 9.16 -2.23 18.95
N GLY A 32 9.38 -2.35 17.64
CA GLY A 32 9.39 -3.63 16.93
C GLY A 32 8.00 -4.20 16.62
N ARG A 33 6.92 -3.52 17.05
CA ARG A 33 5.54 -3.95 16.79
C ARG A 33 5.21 -3.80 15.32
N VAL A 34 4.55 -4.83 14.79
CA VAL A 34 3.99 -4.82 13.44
C VAL A 34 2.65 -4.11 13.45
N LEU A 35 2.48 -3.17 12.51
CA LEU A 35 1.27 -2.41 12.30
C LEU A 35 0.74 -2.71 10.89
N ARG A 36 -0.57 -2.76 10.75
CA ARG A 36 -1.27 -2.94 9.49
C ARG A 36 -2.06 -1.66 9.19
N GLN A 37 -1.88 -1.10 8.02
CA GLN A 37 -2.60 0.08 7.55
C GLN A 37 -3.24 -0.23 6.22
N HIS A 38 -4.57 -0.08 6.13
CA HIS A 38 -5.28 -0.20 4.87
C HIS A 38 -5.00 1.04 4.01
N LEU A 39 -4.76 0.82 2.72
CA LEU A 39 -4.52 1.83 1.70
C LEU A 39 -5.50 1.60 0.57
N SER A 40 -6.08 2.68 0.08
CA SER A 40 -6.93 2.68 -1.10
C SER A 40 -6.60 3.92 -1.91
N ILE A 41 -6.22 3.74 -3.17
CA ILE A 41 -5.86 4.84 -4.06
C ILE A 41 -6.53 4.69 -5.43
N PRO A 42 -6.78 5.79 -6.16
CA PRO A 42 -7.20 5.71 -7.56
C PRO A 42 -6.19 4.90 -8.37
N ALA A 43 -6.69 4.11 -9.31
CA ALA A 43 -5.89 3.25 -10.15
C ALA A 43 -6.23 3.41 -11.63
N HIS A 44 -5.20 3.39 -12.47
CA HIS A 44 -5.40 3.43 -13.91
C HIS A 44 -5.81 2.04 -14.43
N PRO A 45 -6.78 1.94 -15.37
CA PRO A 45 -7.26 0.65 -15.90
C PRO A 45 -6.18 -0.24 -16.52
N LEU A 46 -5.11 0.37 -17.03
CA LEU A 46 -3.99 -0.31 -17.69
C LEU A 46 -2.80 -0.58 -16.75
N TRP A 47 -2.95 -0.35 -15.44
CA TRP A 47 -1.85 -0.63 -14.51
C TRP A 47 -1.56 -2.12 -14.42
N THR A 48 -0.28 -2.44 -14.53
CA THR A 48 0.22 -3.76 -14.17
C THR A 48 0.22 -3.94 -12.65
N HIS A 49 0.40 -5.17 -12.19
CA HIS A 49 0.61 -5.44 -10.78
C HIS A 49 1.81 -4.66 -10.20
N ALA A 50 2.89 -4.51 -11.00
CA ALA A 50 4.06 -3.75 -10.57
C ALA A 50 3.77 -2.25 -10.40
N ASP A 51 2.91 -1.68 -11.26
CA ASP A 51 2.46 -0.29 -11.13
C ASP A 51 1.65 -0.08 -9.85
N ALA A 52 0.71 -0.99 -9.58
CA ALA A 52 -0.07 -1.00 -8.35
C ALA A 52 0.81 -1.06 -7.09
N VAL A 53 1.78 -1.99 -7.05
CA VAL A 53 2.73 -2.12 -5.93
C VAL A 53 3.51 -0.82 -5.71
N ARG A 54 4.03 -0.23 -6.79
CA ARG A 54 4.79 1.02 -6.74
C ARG A 54 3.95 2.19 -6.22
N ALA A 55 2.72 2.34 -6.71
CA ALA A 55 1.81 3.39 -6.29
C ALA A 55 1.40 3.25 -4.81
N LEU A 56 1.07 2.05 -4.36
CA LEU A 56 0.75 1.76 -2.96
C LEU A 56 1.96 1.97 -2.04
N THR A 57 3.16 1.61 -2.49
CA THR A 57 4.41 1.85 -1.76
C THR A 57 4.64 3.35 -1.58
N ALA A 58 4.52 4.15 -2.63
CA ALA A 58 4.66 5.61 -2.55
C ALA A 58 3.62 6.24 -1.61
N ARG A 59 2.34 5.82 -1.71
CA ARG A 59 1.28 6.29 -0.80
C ARG A 59 1.56 5.95 0.65
N SER A 60 2.20 4.82 0.91
CA SER A 60 2.59 4.39 2.25
C SER A 60 3.81 5.14 2.81
N GLN A 61 4.41 6.04 2.06
CA GLN A 61 5.54 6.85 2.52
C GLN A 61 5.20 8.34 2.64
N ALA A 62 4.09 8.77 2.01
CA ALA A 62 3.47 10.08 2.15
C ALA A 62 2.58 10.18 3.39
#